data_AF-A0A272EUS7-F1
#
_entry.id   AF-A0A272EUS7-F1
#
_cell.length_a   1.000
_cell.length_b   1.000
_cell.length_c   1.000
_cell.angle_alpha   90.00
_cell.angle_beta   90.00
_cell.angle_gamma   90.00
#
_symmetry.space_group_name_H-M   'P 1'
#
loop_
_entity.id
_entity.type
_entity.pdbx_description
1 polymer ?
#
loop_
_entity_poly.entity_id
_entity_poly.type
_entity_poly.pdbx_seq_one_letter_code
_entity_poly.pdbx_strand_id
1 'polypeptide(L)' 'MNQLPEAGFLRLSQIIGSPDKGIPPIIPVKKSTWWQGVKEGHFPQPVKLGPRVTAWRVEDIRSLIASA' A
#
# COMPACT_ATOMS: atom_id res chain seq x y z
N MET A 1 -8.98 -5.25 14.14
CA MET A 1 -8.88 -3.96 13.43
C MET A 1 -7.39 -3.64 13.29
N ASN A 2 -6.86 -3.59 12.07
CA ASN A 2 -5.44 -3.32 11.85
C ASN A 2 -5.24 -1.79 11.92
N GLN A 3 -4.92 -1.27 13.10
CA GLN A 3 -4.58 0.15 13.25
C GLN A 3 -3.28 0.42 12.48
N LEU A 4 -3.37 1.30 11.48
CA LEU A 4 -2.22 1.82 10.78
C LEU A 4 -1.36 2.64 11.75
N PRO A 5 -0.02 2.50 11.76
CA PRO A 5 0.85 3.40 12.52
C PRO A 5 0.62 4.87 12.13
N GLU A 6 0.92 5.81 13.02
CA GLU A 6 0.71 7.25 12.78
C GLU A 6 1.63 7.79 11.68
N ALA A 7 2.86 7.28 11.62
CA ALA A 7 3.82 7.55 10.55
C ALA A 7 4.63 6.27 10.25
N GLY A 8 5.06 6.09 9.00
CA GLY A 8 5.90 4.97 8.60
C GLY A 8 5.74 4.55 7.15
N PHE A 9 6.30 3.38 6.83
CA PHE A 9 6.30 2.82 5.49
C PHE A 9 5.64 1.43 5.45
N LEU A 10 4.77 1.22 4.47
CA LEU A 10 4.11 -0.05 4.20
C LEU A 10 4.68 -0.72 2.97
N ARG A 11 4.77 -2.04 3.03
CA ARG A 11 5.10 -2.89 1.88
C ARG A 11 3.83 -3.25 1.12
N LEU A 12 3.97 -3.58 -0.16
CA LEU A 12 2.85 -3.98 -1.01
C LEU A 12 1.96 -5.05 -0.34
N SER A 13 2.56 -6.12 0.18
CA SER A 13 1.84 -7.22 0.87
C SER A 13 1.01 -6.77 2.07
N GLN A 14 1.35 -5.66 2.72
CA GLN A 14 0.56 -5.11 3.82
C GLN A 14 -0.62 -4.28 3.31
N ILE A 15 -0.50 -3.69 2.12
CA ILE A 15 -1.54 -2.87 1.49
C ILE A 15 -2.61 -3.75 0.86
N ILE A 16 -2.19 -4.64 -0.04
CA ILE A 16 -3.09 -5.55 -0.78
C ILE A 16 -3.43 -6.82 -0.01
N GLY A 17 -2.89 -6.97 1.19
CA GLY A 17 -2.98 -8.20 1.97
C GLY A 17 -2.16 -9.34 1.38
N SER A 18 -2.06 -10.41 2.15
CA SER A 18 -1.43 -11.66 1.71
C SER A 18 -2.14 -12.82 2.39
N PRO A 19 -3.04 -13.53 1.68
CA PRO A 19 -3.82 -14.61 2.26
C PRO A 19 -2.92 -15.73 2.79
N ASP A 20 -1.82 -16.02 2.08
CA ASP A 20 -0.79 -17.00 2.47
C ASP A 20 -0.15 -16.71 3.84
N LYS A 21 -0.06 -15.43 4.22
CA LYS A 21 0.54 -14.98 5.48
C LYS A 21 -0.49 -14.56 6.53
N GLY A 22 -1.79 -14.76 6.25
CA GLY A 22 -2.88 -14.31 7.12
C GLY A 22 -2.96 -12.78 7.27
N ILE A 23 -2.39 -12.01 6.34
CA ILE A 23 -2.39 -10.55 6.41
C ILE A 23 -3.65 -10.02 5.71
N PRO A 24 -4.58 -9.37 6.43
CA PRO A 24 -5.78 -8.83 5.82
C PRO A 24 -5.43 -7.66 4.87
N PRO A 25 -6.12 -7.54 3.72
CA PRO A 25 -5.94 -6.41 2.83
C PRO A 25 -6.50 -5.13 3.45
N ILE A 26 -5.77 -4.03 3.31
CA ILE A 26 -6.30 -2.68 3.57
C ILE A 26 -7.11 -2.25 2.35
N ILE A 27 -6.56 -2.44 1.17
CA ILE A 27 -7.20 -2.16 -0.11
C ILE A 27 -7.32 -3.49 -0.86
N PRO A 28 -8.53 -4.04 -1.03
CA PRO A 28 -8.74 -5.40 -1.55
C PRO A 28 -8.59 -5.49 -3.07
N VAL A 29 -7.43 -5.07 -3.59
CA VAL A 29 -7.06 -5.17 -5.01
C VAL A 29 -5.90 -6.13 -5.20
N LYS A 30 -5.75 -6.70 -6.39
CA LYS A 30 -4.59 -7.56 -6.72
C LYS A 30 -3.36 -6.71 -7.00
N LYS A 31 -2.18 -7.32 -6.88
CA LYS A 31 -0.88 -6.71 -7.17
C LYS A 31 -0.83 -6.01 -8.54
N SER A 32 -1.36 -6.65 -9.58
CA SER A 32 -1.38 -6.08 -10.95
C SER A 32 -2.18 -4.78 -11.00
N THR A 33 -3.39 -4.77 -10.45
CA THR A 33 -4.25 -3.58 -10.34
C THR A 33 -3.56 -2.46 -9.58
N TRP A 34 -2.89 -2.78 -8.46
CA TRP A 34 -2.13 -1.81 -7.70
C TRP A 34 -1.04 -1.14 -8.55
N TRP A 35 -0.22 -1.93 -9.26
CA TRP A 35 0.84 -1.35 -10.11
C TRP A 35 0.30 -0.57 -11.30
N GLN A 36 -0.82 -0.99 -11.90
CA GLN A 36 -1.49 -0.22 -12.95
C GLN A 36 -1.98 1.12 -12.42
N GLY A 37 -2.72 1.14 -11.31
CA GLY A 37 -3.22 2.39 -10.74
C GLY A 37 -2.11 3.30 -10.22
N VAL A 38 -0.96 2.77 -9.77
CA VAL A 38 0.24 3.58 -9.46
C VAL A 38 0.77 4.25 -10.74
N LYS A 39 0.79 3.53 -11.87
CA LYS A 39 1.24 4.08 -13.16
C LYS A 39 0.25 5.12 -13.71
N GLU A 40 -1.05 4.89 -13.54
CA GLU A 40 -2.12 5.80 -13.97
C GLU A 40 -2.29 7.02 -13.04
N GLY A 41 -1.71 6.99 -11.84
CA GLY A 41 -1.80 8.07 -10.86
C GLY A 41 -3.01 7.98 -9.91
N HIS A 42 -3.75 6.88 -9.93
CA HIS A 42 -4.86 6.61 -9.01
C HIS A 42 -4.38 6.17 -7.61
N PHE A 43 -3.19 5.56 -7.52
CA PHE A 43 -2.58 5.12 -6.26
C PHE A 43 -1.32 5.91 -5.96
N PRO A 44 -0.94 6.05 -4.69
CA PRO A 44 0.23 6.83 -4.32
C PRO A 44 1.52 6.23 -4.88
N GLN A 45 2.45 7.11 -5.23
CA GLN A 45 3.73 6.72 -5.82
C GLN A 45 4.60 5.97 -4.81
N PRO A 46 5.29 4.90 -5.24
CA PRO A 46 6.20 4.16 -4.38
C PRO A 46 7.45 4.97 -4.03
N VAL A 47 7.89 4.86 -2.78
CA VAL A 47 9.16 5.37 -2.28
C VAL A 47 10.20 4.24 -2.29
N LYS A 48 11.37 4.49 -2.87
CA LYS A 48 12.54 3.61 -2.81
C LYS A 48 13.28 3.83 -1.50
N LEU A 49 13.21 2.87 -0.58
CA LEU A 49 14.01 2.89 0.67
C LEU A 49 15.40 2.27 0.49
N GLY A 50 15.62 1.56 -0.63
CA GLY A 50 16.91 0.94 -0.96
C GLY A 50 16.86 0.20 -2.30
N PRO A 51 17.95 -0.50 -2.67
CA PRO A 51 18.11 -1.08 -4.01
C PRO A 51 16.98 -2.03 -4.44
N ARG A 52 16.46 -2.82 -3.49
CA ARG A 52 15.36 -3.78 -3.68
C ARG A 52 14.14 -3.51 -2.79
N VAL A 53 14.09 -2.34 -2.18
CA VAL A 53 13.05 -2.02 -1.19
C VAL A 53 12.17 -0.89 -1.70
N THR A 54 10.99 -1.27 -2.18
CA THR A 54 9.90 -0.35 -2.48
C THR A 54 8.88 -0.36 -1.34
N ALA A 55 8.45 0.82 -0.91
CA ALA A 55 7.45 1.00 0.13
C ALA A 55 6.57 2.21 -0.16
N TRP A 56 5.46 2.34 0.56
CA TRP A 56 4.52 3.46 0.48
C TRP A 56 4.39 4.11 1.84
N ARG A 57 4.24 5.44 1.89
CA ARG A 57 4.01 6.11 3.16
C ARG A 57 2.60 5.78 3.66
N VAL A 58 2.48 5.56 4.97
CA VAL A 58 1.18 5.32 5.59
C VAL A 58 0.25 6.51 5.39
N GLU A 59 0.80 7.73 5.43
CA GLU A 59 0.06 8.98 5.23
C GLU A 59 -0.64 9.02 3.87
N ASP A 60 0.09 8.73 2.79
CA ASP A 60 -0.47 8.71 1.43
C ASP A 60 -1.61 7.67 1.29
N ILE A 61 -1.45 6.50 1.93
CA ILE A 61 -2.47 5.45 1.94
C ILE A 61 -3.69 5.88 2.75
N ARG A 62 -3.50 6.55 3.89
CA ARG A 62 -4.59 7.11 4.68
C ARG A 62 -5.35 8.20 3.91
N SER A 63 -4.63 9.09 3.23
CA SER A 63 -5.24 10.11 2.36
C SER A 63 -6.04 9.49 1.23
N LEU A 64 -5.55 8.41 0.62
CA LEU A 64 -6.29 7.66 -0.41
C LEU A 64 -7.60 7.08 0.15
N ILE A 65 -7.57 6.49 1.35
CA ILE A 65 -8.77 5.93 2.00
C ILE A 65 -9.76 7.04 2.38
N ALA A 66 -9.26 8.18 2.84
CA ALA A 66 -10.10 9.32 3.23
C ALA A 66 -10.69 10.07 2.02
N SER A 67 -10.03 10.00 0.86
CA SER A 67 -10.48 10.64 -0.39
C SER A 67 -11.40 9.74 -1.23
N ALA A 68 -11.61 8.49 -0.83
CA ALA A 68 -12.51 7.52 -1.48
C ALA A 68 -13.89 7.53 -0.82
#